data_AF-A0A0H5NW68-F1
#
_entry.id   AF-A0A0H5NW68-F1
#
_cell.length_a   1.000
_cell.length_b   1.000
_cell.length_c   1.000
_cell.angle_alpha   90.00
_cell.angle_beta   90.00
_cell.angle_gamma   90.00
#
_symmetry.space_group_name_H-M   'P 1'
#
loop_
_entity.id
_entity.type
_entity.pdbx_description
1 polymer ?
#
loop_
_entity_poly.entity_id
_entity_poly.type
_entity_poly.pdbx_seq_one_letter_code
_entity_poly.pdbx_strand_id
1 'polypeptide(L)'
;MCSPSATLTVWAGSWLAGNSAPDDVLEALHAWASRHTIAAGDPVTGGRSDLPWSSRGAAAGSGVMPLLKVIREAMSAPQAQLRLVLPVPGDVRGLPVGTEFAADAIEAEEGLLIGAPGAEGTGLIPLWADDDTLQWTIYTVTVPPAAGPDLSLGEAEYTMREAVRDAADALMKLHTTSIGAADSDPRELIEAELAGYARHDYPESIPLRAKRILDTADHVAAILTVAQREPASAPTSASAIGAQENLLRPLWDAIRAARLVAVHAAARG
;
A
#
# COMPACT_ATOMS: atom_id res chain seq x y z
N MET A 1 -3.68 -3.93 -2.04
CA MET A 1 -5.00 -3.37 -1.71
C MET A 1 -4.84 -1.86 -1.65
N CYS A 2 -5.92 -1.08 -1.60
CA CYS A 2 -5.79 0.27 -1.05
C CYS A 2 -5.41 0.20 0.42
N SER A 3 -4.59 1.14 0.87
CA SER A 3 -3.96 1.09 2.18
C SER A 3 -3.86 2.48 2.81
N PRO A 4 -3.72 2.57 4.15
CA PRO A 4 -3.43 3.83 4.82
C PRO A 4 -2.22 4.54 4.24
N SER A 5 -1.12 3.83 3.96
CA SER A 5 0.09 4.44 3.39
C SER A 5 -0.16 5.03 2.00
N ALA A 6 -0.93 4.35 1.15
CA ALA A 6 -1.28 4.87 -0.17
C ALA A 6 -2.14 6.13 -0.07
N THR A 7 -3.14 6.11 0.82
CA THR A 7 -3.99 7.27 1.12
C THR A 7 -3.16 8.46 1.58
N LEU A 8 -2.33 8.26 2.61
CA LEU A 8 -1.45 9.30 3.15
C LEU A 8 -0.52 9.85 2.06
N THR A 9 0.05 8.99 1.20
CA THR A 9 0.96 9.41 0.13
C THR A 9 0.28 10.37 -0.85
N VAL A 10 -0.93 10.03 -1.32
CA VAL A 10 -1.65 10.86 -2.29
C VAL A 10 -2.14 12.16 -1.65
N TRP A 11 -2.74 12.10 -0.46
CA TRP A 11 -3.27 13.27 0.24
C TRP A 11 -2.15 14.21 0.72
N ALA A 12 -1.05 13.68 1.24
CA ALA A 12 0.10 14.49 1.62
C ALA A 12 0.74 15.16 0.40
N GLY A 13 0.82 14.47 -0.75
CA GLY A 13 1.29 15.06 -2.00
C GLY A 13 0.44 16.25 -2.42
N SER A 14 -0.88 16.07 -2.46
CA SER A 14 -1.83 17.14 -2.80
C SER A 14 -1.75 18.32 -1.83
N TRP A 15 -1.68 18.05 -0.52
CA TRP A 15 -1.50 19.07 0.51
C TRP A 15 -0.20 19.86 0.37
N LEU A 16 0.93 19.17 0.11
CA LEU A 16 2.23 19.82 -0.07
C LEU A 16 2.29 20.63 -1.37
N ALA A 17 1.56 20.22 -2.41
CA ALA A 17 1.37 20.99 -3.64
C ALA A 17 0.41 22.19 -3.48
N GLY A 18 -0.29 22.30 -2.35
CA GLY A 18 -1.26 23.37 -2.08
C GLY A 18 -2.65 23.14 -2.69
N ASN A 19 -2.93 21.92 -3.13
CA ASN A 19 -4.22 21.51 -3.73
C ASN A 19 -5.25 21.04 -2.68
N SER A 20 -4.81 20.79 -1.44
CA SER A 20 -5.68 20.38 -0.32
C SER A 20 -5.24 21.04 0.99
N ALA A 21 -6.17 21.18 1.93
CA ALA A 21 -5.90 21.65 3.28
C ALA A 21 -5.28 20.53 4.15
N PRO A 22 -4.56 20.88 5.24
CA PRO A 22 -4.11 19.91 6.23
C PRO A 22 -5.26 19.03 6.78
N ASP A 23 -6.43 19.63 6.98
CA ASP A 23 -7.60 18.95 7.53
C ASP A 23 -8.16 17.88 6.59
N ASP A 24 -8.08 18.09 5.26
CA ASP A 24 -8.51 17.10 4.28
C ASP A 24 -7.65 15.82 4.37
N VAL A 25 -6.35 15.97 4.66
CA VAL A 25 -5.45 14.82 4.90
C VAL A 25 -5.90 14.05 6.15
N LEU A 26 -6.24 14.76 7.22
CA LEU A 26 -6.69 14.14 8.46
C LEU A 26 -8.04 13.46 8.27
N GLU A 27 -8.98 14.09 7.59
CA GLU A 27 -10.29 13.51 7.26
C GLU A 27 -10.13 12.23 6.43
N ALA A 28 -9.27 12.24 5.41
CA ALA A 28 -8.97 11.06 4.61
C ALA A 28 -8.33 9.92 5.43
N LEU A 29 -7.56 10.24 6.47
CA LEU A 29 -7.06 9.22 7.40
C LEU A 29 -8.17 8.60 8.24
N HIS A 30 -9.14 9.38 8.72
CA HIS A 30 -10.25 8.89 9.55
C HIS A 30 -11.14 7.85 8.86
N ALA A 31 -11.08 7.76 7.53
CA ALA A 31 -11.68 6.65 6.77
C ALA A 31 -11.12 5.27 7.14
N TRP A 32 -9.89 5.21 7.65
CA TRP A 32 -9.22 3.99 8.05
C TRP A 32 -9.46 3.67 9.52
N ALA A 33 -9.31 4.64 10.42
CA ALA A 33 -9.51 4.42 11.85
C ALA A 33 -10.07 5.68 12.52
N SER A 34 -10.91 5.49 13.54
CA SER A 34 -11.48 6.64 14.28
C SER A 34 -10.41 7.41 15.06
N ARG A 35 -9.34 6.72 15.46
CA ARG A 35 -8.20 7.29 16.18
C ARG A 35 -6.91 7.03 15.41
N HIS A 36 -6.12 8.08 15.28
CA HIS A 36 -4.76 7.97 14.76
C HIS A 36 -3.75 8.47 15.78
N THR A 37 -2.67 7.72 15.91
CA THR A 37 -1.54 8.07 16.79
C THR A 37 -0.22 8.00 16.05
N ILE A 38 0.84 8.54 16.66
CA ILE A 38 2.21 8.41 16.17
C ILE A 38 3.15 7.93 17.29
N ALA A 39 4.13 7.11 16.93
CA ALA A 39 5.17 6.63 17.83
C ALA A 39 6.49 6.44 17.10
N ALA A 40 7.62 6.45 17.81
CA ALA A 40 8.88 6.04 17.23
C ALA A 40 8.99 4.50 17.17
N GLY A 41 9.49 3.97 16.06
CA GLY A 41 9.71 2.53 15.87
C GLY A 41 10.98 2.02 16.54
N ASP A 42 11.98 2.88 16.66
CA ASP A 42 13.27 2.55 17.25
C ASP A 42 13.73 3.60 18.27
N PRO A 43 14.62 3.25 19.22
CA PRO A 43 15.10 4.20 20.23
C PRO A 43 15.84 5.42 19.66
N VAL A 44 16.52 5.27 18.53
CA VAL A 44 17.27 6.37 17.89
C VAL A 44 16.30 7.41 17.36
N THR A 45 15.22 6.97 16.70
CA THR A 45 14.15 7.85 16.23
C THR A 45 13.40 8.49 17.39
N GLY A 46 13.12 7.74 18.46
CA GLY A 46 12.47 8.28 19.66
C GLY A 46 13.26 9.44 20.27
N GLY A 47 14.58 9.29 20.42
CA GLY A 47 15.45 10.35 20.94
C GLY A 47 15.59 11.58 20.02
N ARG A 48 15.34 11.46 18.72
CA ARG A 48 15.43 12.58 17.76
C ARG A 48 14.11 13.32 17.55
N SER A 49 12.99 12.62 17.70
CA SER A 49 11.65 13.14 17.38
C SER A 49 10.83 13.54 18.61
N ASP A 50 11.38 13.33 19.81
CA ASP A 50 10.66 13.46 21.09
C ASP A 50 9.34 12.65 21.14
N LEU A 51 9.26 11.59 20.32
CA LEU A 51 8.11 10.69 20.28
C LEU A 51 8.28 9.56 21.29
N PRO A 52 7.18 9.08 21.89
CA PRO A 52 7.23 7.87 22.69
C PRO A 52 7.71 6.72 21.81
N TRP A 53 8.77 6.06 22.24
CA TRP A 53 9.19 4.80 21.64
C TRP A 53 8.37 3.68 22.27
N SER A 54 7.78 2.84 21.41
CA SER A 54 7.16 1.59 21.82
C SER A 54 7.70 0.48 20.97
N SER A 55 8.20 -0.59 21.58
CA SER A 55 8.31 -1.85 20.86
C SER A 55 6.90 -2.32 20.48
N ARG A 56 6.56 -2.22 19.20
CA ARG A 56 5.37 -2.84 18.59
C ARG A 56 4.02 -2.49 19.26
N GLY A 57 3.60 -1.22 19.16
CA GLY A 57 2.22 -0.78 19.48
C GLY A 57 1.83 -0.73 20.97
N ALA A 58 2.77 -0.99 21.89
CA ALA A 58 2.46 -1.13 23.31
C ALA A 58 2.29 0.20 24.09
N ALA A 59 2.58 1.37 23.50
CA ALA A 59 2.44 2.67 24.17
C ALA A 59 1.29 3.48 23.58
N ALA A 60 0.69 4.36 24.39
CA ALA A 60 -0.18 5.42 23.89
C ALA A 60 0.67 6.39 23.04
N GLY A 61 0.61 6.23 21.72
CA GLY A 61 1.21 7.18 20.79
C GLY A 61 0.63 8.60 20.99
N SER A 62 1.36 9.61 20.52
CA SER A 62 0.83 10.98 20.48
C SER A 62 -0.31 11.07 19.46
N GLY A 63 -1.21 12.05 19.58
CA GLY A 63 -2.26 12.26 18.57
C GLY A 63 -1.67 12.50 17.17
N VAL A 64 -2.46 12.34 16.12
CA VAL A 64 -1.98 12.38 14.72
C VAL A 64 -1.45 13.74 14.23
N MET A 65 -1.80 14.85 14.88
CA MET A 65 -1.43 16.21 14.44
C MET A 65 0.07 16.41 14.12
N PRO A 66 1.04 15.92 14.92
CA PRO A 66 2.46 16.09 14.62
C PRO A 66 2.93 15.29 13.40
N LEU A 67 2.15 14.32 12.89
CA LEU A 67 2.47 13.60 11.65
C LEU A 67 2.67 14.57 10.48
N LEU A 68 1.79 15.56 10.34
CA LEU A 68 1.88 16.57 9.30
C LEU A 68 3.16 17.41 9.42
N LYS A 69 3.57 17.73 10.66
CA LYS A 69 4.84 18.41 10.92
C LYS A 69 6.02 17.54 10.49
N VAL A 70 6.04 16.26 10.86
CA VAL A 70 7.09 15.31 10.47
C VAL A 70 7.20 15.21 8.94
N ILE A 71 6.08 15.07 8.24
CA ILE A 71 6.06 15.02 6.77
C ILE A 71 6.64 16.31 6.18
N ARG A 72 6.22 17.48 6.68
CA ARG A 72 6.68 18.78 6.18
C ARG A 72 8.17 19.00 6.42
N GLU A 73 8.69 18.59 7.57
CA GLU A 73 10.11 18.67 7.90
C GLU A 73 10.94 17.73 7.01
N ALA A 74 10.51 16.47 6.84
CA ALA A 74 11.18 15.50 5.97
C ALA A 74 11.16 15.92 4.49
N MET A 75 10.15 16.67 4.07
CA MET A 75 10.03 17.23 2.70
C MET A 75 10.78 18.56 2.49
N SER A 76 11.44 19.10 3.52
CA SER A 76 12.20 20.35 3.41
C SER A 76 13.51 20.21 2.62
N ALA A 77 14.03 18.98 2.48
CA ALA A 77 15.25 18.72 1.74
C ALA A 77 15.02 18.89 0.22
N PRO A 78 16.00 19.44 -0.52
CA PRO A 78 15.93 19.48 -1.99
C PRO A 78 15.75 18.06 -2.53
N GLN A 79 14.89 17.89 -3.55
CA GLN A 79 14.60 16.60 -4.18
C GLN A 79 13.94 15.56 -3.25
N ALA A 80 13.45 15.99 -2.08
CA ALA A 80 12.64 15.12 -1.24
C ALA A 80 11.37 14.67 -1.98
N GLN A 81 11.01 13.42 -1.77
CA GLN A 81 9.84 12.79 -2.38
C GLN A 81 9.06 11.98 -1.36
N LEU A 82 7.75 11.89 -1.57
CA LEU A 82 6.88 10.93 -0.91
C LEU A 82 6.87 9.65 -1.75
N ARG A 83 7.35 8.55 -1.20
CA ARG A 83 7.44 7.26 -1.90
C ARG A 83 6.78 6.14 -1.12
N LEU A 84 5.58 5.76 -1.56
CA LEU A 84 4.91 4.53 -1.15
C LEU A 84 5.80 3.31 -1.46
N VAL A 85 5.84 2.35 -0.54
CA VAL A 85 6.38 1.00 -0.74
C VAL A 85 5.30 -0.02 -0.36
N LEU A 86 5.20 -1.09 -1.13
CA LEU A 86 4.25 -2.20 -0.91
C LEU A 86 5.04 -3.51 -0.93
N PRO A 87 5.89 -3.80 0.07
CA PRO A 87 6.70 -5.01 0.05
C PRO A 87 5.85 -6.26 0.24
N VAL A 88 6.34 -7.39 -0.27
CA VAL A 88 5.79 -8.72 0.00
C VAL A 88 6.94 -9.69 0.28
N PRO A 89 6.71 -10.83 0.97
CA PRO A 89 7.72 -11.86 1.12
C PRO A 89 8.33 -12.27 -0.24
N GLY A 90 9.63 -12.04 -0.40
CA GLY A 90 10.37 -12.33 -1.64
C GLY A 90 10.55 -11.15 -2.60
N ASP A 91 9.82 -10.04 -2.44
CA ASP A 91 10.06 -8.80 -3.17
C ASP A 91 10.08 -7.58 -2.24
N VAL A 92 11.29 -7.14 -1.93
CA VAL A 92 11.60 -6.05 -1.01
C VAL A 92 12.18 -4.83 -1.74
N ARG A 93 11.97 -4.74 -3.06
CA ARG A 93 12.49 -3.64 -3.87
C ARG A 93 11.98 -2.29 -3.35
N GLY A 94 12.90 -1.33 -3.26
CA GLY A 94 12.60 0.02 -2.78
C GLY A 94 12.69 0.21 -1.26
N LEU A 95 12.89 -0.87 -0.47
CA LEU A 95 13.12 -0.76 0.97
C LEU A 95 14.60 -0.50 1.31
N PRO A 96 14.88 0.23 2.42
CA PRO A 96 16.21 0.30 3.00
C PRO A 96 16.55 -1.04 3.69
N VAL A 97 17.05 -2.00 2.92
CA VAL A 97 17.31 -3.37 3.39
C VAL A 97 18.23 -3.43 4.62
N GLY A 98 17.96 -4.36 5.53
CA GLY A 98 18.73 -4.54 6.76
C GLY A 98 18.40 -3.55 7.90
N THR A 99 17.31 -2.79 7.78
CA THR A 99 16.80 -1.88 8.83
C THR A 99 15.56 -2.46 9.51
N GLU A 100 15.25 -1.97 10.72
CA GLU A 100 13.99 -2.29 11.42
C GLU A 100 12.78 -1.84 10.61
N PHE A 101 12.83 -0.64 9.99
CA PHE A 101 11.81 -0.20 9.05
C PHE A 101 11.53 -1.22 7.94
N ALA A 102 12.57 -1.83 7.35
CA ALA A 102 12.36 -2.79 6.28
C ALA A 102 11.71 -4.09 6.79
N ALA A 103 12.04 -4.54 7.99
CA ALA A 103 11.39 -5.71 8.59
C ALA A 103 9.91 -5.42 8.88
N ASP A 104 9.62 -4.28 9.49
CA ASP A 104 8.27 -3.89 9.88
C ASP A 104 7.41 -3.53 8.65
N ALA A 105 8.00 -2.97 7.59
CA ALA A 105 7.33 -2.77 6.31
C ALA A 105 6.92 -4.08 5.65
N ILE A 106 7.76 -5.12 5.72
CA ILE A 106 7.44 -6.45 5.19
C ILE A 106 6.32 -7.09 6.01
N GLU A 107 6.34 -6.94 7.33
CA GLU A 107 5.28 -7.44 8.22
C GLU A 107 3.93 -6.73 7.96
N ALA A 108 3.96 -5.41 7.73
CA ALA A 108 2.78 -4.62 7.41
C ALA A 108 2.33 -4.71 5.93
N GLU A 109 3.18 -5.25 5.05
CA GLU A 109 3.03 -5.24 3.57
C GLU A 109 2.87 -3.84 2.94
N GLU A 110 3.16 -2.79 3.70
CA GLU A 110 3.08 -1.41 3.27
C GLU A 110 4.03 -0.49 4.05
N GLY A 111 4.31 0.68 3.47
CA GLY A 111 5.04 1.74 4.16
C GLY A 111 5.22 2.98 3.28
N LEU A 112 5.74 4.04 3.87
CA LEU A 112 6.04 5.29 3.18
C LEU A 112 7.46 5.76 3.53
N LEU A 113 8.21 6.15 2.51
CA LEU A 113 9.52 6.78 2.63
C LEU A 113 9.43 8.25 2.23
N ILE A 114 9.98 9.13 3.05
CA ILE A 114 9.97 10.58 2.85
C ILE A 114 11.40 11.10 2.92
N GLY A 115 11.86 11.76 1.87
CA GLY A 115 13.18 12.39 1.84
C GLY A 115 13.88 12.24 0.49
N ALA A 116 15.09 12.79 0.40
CA ALA A 116 15.87 12.77 -0.83
C ALA A 116 16.59 11.42 -1.01
N PRO A 117 16.61 10.84 -2.23
CA PRO A 117 17.35 9.61 -2.51
C PRO A 117 18.83 9.68 -2.06
N GLY A 118 19.28 8.69 -1.31
CA GLY A 118 20.64 8.58 -0.77
C GLY A 118 20.89 9.41 0.50
N ALA A 119 19.92 10.20 0.97
CA ALA A 119 20.03 10.98 2.19
C ALA A 119 19.27 10.31 3.36
N GLU A 120 19.54 10.80 4.57
CA GLU A 120 18.69 10.51 5.72
C GLU A 120 17.29 11.12 5.49
N GLY A 121 16.27 10.37 5.86
CA GLY A 121 14.87 10.74 5.75
C GLY A 121 14.01 9.96 6.75
N THR A 122 12.72 9.93 6.48
CA THR A 122 11.72 9.36 7.39
C THR A 122 11.00 8.18 6.75
N GLY A 123 10.94 7.07 7.48
CA GLY A 123 10.08 5.93 7.19
C GLY A 123 8.83 5.98 8.06
N LEU A 124 7.66 5.68 7.49
CA LEU A 124 6.38 5.58 8.19
C LEU A 124 5.74 4.23 7.89
N ILE A 125 5.32 3.51 8.93
CA ILE A 125 4.58 2.25 8.84
C ILE A 125 3.26 2.39 9.61
N PRO A 126 2.09 2.18 8.99
CA PRO A 126 0.84 2.09 9.73
C PRO A 126 0.74 0.73 10.43
N LEU A 127 0.34 0.75 11.71
CA LEU A 127 0.11 -0.44 12.53
C LEU A 127 -1.23 -0.31 13.23
N TRP A 128 -2.08 -1.32 13.10
CA TRP A 128 -3.32 -1.41 13.88
C TRP A 128 -2.98 -1.73 15.33
N ALA A 129 -3.23 -0.78 16.23
CA ALA A 129 -3.02 -0.97 17.67
C ALA A 129 -4.22 -1.69 18.31
N ASP A 130 -5.42 -1.41 17.80
CA ASP A 130 -6.70 -2.05 18.10
C ASP A 130 -7.65 -1.86 16.90
N ASP A 131 -8.91 -2.30 17.02
CA ASP A 131 -9.91 -2.26 15.95
C ASP A 131 -10.22 -0.85 15.43
N ASP A 132 -10.02 0.18 16.27
CA ASP A 132 -10.43 1.57 16.00
C ASP A 132 -9.24 2.55 15.95
N THR A 133 -8.02 2.07 16.16
CA THR A 133 -6.80 2.88 16.30
C THR A 133 -5.69 2.43 15.35
N LEU A 134 -5.29 3.35 14.46
CA LEU A 134 -4.13 3.17 13.58
C LEU A 134 -2.95 4.04 14.06
N GLN A 135 -1.87 3.38 14.48
CA GLN A 135 -0.61 4.02 14.88
C GLN A 135 0.34 4.13 13.70
N TRP A 136 0.85 5.33 13.44
CA TRP A 136 1.94 5.57 12.50
C TRP A 136 3.28 5.46 13.22
N THR A 137 4.02 4.41 12.91
CA THR A 137 5.34 4.15 13.48
C THR A 137 6.41 4.82 12.61
N ILE A 138 7.21 5.69 13.23
CA ILE A 138 8.18 6.56 12.56
C ILE A 138 9.59 6.01 12.75
N TYR A 139 10.36 5.99 11.67
CA TYR A 139 11.76 5.56 11.64
C TYR A 139 12.62 6.61 10.96
N THR A 140 13.85 6.74 11.44
CA THR A 140 14.92 7.43 10.73
C THR A 140 15.57 6.42 9.79
N VAL A 141 15.59 6.71 8.48
CA VAL A 141 16.09 5.78 7.47
C VAL A 141 16.97 6.50 6.44
N THR A 142 17.90 5.78 5.82
CA THR A 142 18.51 6.26 4.58
C THR A 142 17.58 5.93 3.43
N VAL A 143 17.07 6.93 2.73
CA VAL A 143 16.12 6.74 1.63
C VAL A 143 16.86 6.08 0.46
N PRO A 144 16.52 4.84 0.04
CA PRO A 144 17.22 4.21 -1.07
C PRO A 144 16.95 4.95 -2.39
N PRO A 145 17.86 4.84 -3.38
CA PRO A 145 17.58 5.31 -4.73
C PRO A 145 16.30 4.66 -5.28
N ALA A 146 15.64 5.33 -6.23
CA ALA A 146 14.50 4.74 -6.92
C ALA A 146 14.91 3.42 -7.59
N ALA A 147 14.06 2.40 -7.47
CA ALA A 147 14.34 1.08 -7.99
C ALA A 147 14.11 1.04 -9.52
N GLY A 148 15.10 1.47 -10.30
CA GLY A 148 15.06 1.43 -11.76
C GLY A 148 14.24 2.57 -12.41
N PRO A 149 14.03 2.53 -13.74
CA PRO A 149 13.22 3.52 -14.42
C PRO A 149 11.76 3.40 -13.97
N ASP A 150 11.16 4.54 -13.59
CA ASP A 150 9.72 4.61 -13.30
C ASP A 150 8.94 4.18 -14.55
N LEU A 151 8.17 3.10 -14.45
CA LEU A 151 7.15 2.77 -15.43
C LEU A 151 6.23 3.99 -15.59
N SER A 152 5.93 4.37 -16.83
CA SER A 152 4.88 5.34 -17.07
C SER A 152 3.52 4.77 -16.66
N LEU A 153 2.54 5.64 -16.40
CA LEU A 153 1.15 5.21 -16.14
C LEU A 153 0.62 4.29 -17.26
N GLY A 154 1.01 4.54 -18.51
CA GLY A 154 0.56 3.74 -19.64
C GLY A 154 1.21 2.36 -19.72
N GLU A 155 2.51 2.26 -19.43
CA GLU A 155 3.18 0.96 -19.35
C GLU A 155 2.65 0.14 -18.19
N ALA A 156 2.47 0.75 -17.01
CA ALA A 156 1.90 0.08 -15.85
C ALA A 156 0.48 -0.45 -16.11
N GLU A 157 -0.37 0.37 -16.75
CA GLU A 157 -1.73 -0.03 -17.15
C GLU A 157 -1.72 -1.16 -18.18
N TYR A 158 -0.81 -1.10 -19.16
CA TYR A 158 -0.63 -2.16 -20.16
C TYR A 158 -0.17 -3.47 -19.52
N THR A 159 0.90 -3.44 -18.72
CA THR A 159 1.46 -4.62 -18.03
C THR A 159 0.42 -5.27 -17.11
N MET A 160 -0.38 -4.47 -16.39
CA MET A 160 -1.47 -5.01 -15.57
C MET A 160 -2.54 -5.71 -16.41
N ARG A 161 -2.97 -5.12 -17.53
CA ARG A 161 -3.95 -5.75 -18.44
C ARG A 161 -3.43 -7.03 -19.07
N GLU A 162 -2.17 -7.04 -19.46
CA GLU A 162 -1.48 -8.21 -20.00
C GLU A 162 -1.44 -9.34 -18.97
N ALA A 163 -1.02 -9.05 -17.73
CA ALA A 163 -0.99 -10.02 -16.65
C ALA A 163 -2.38 -10.58 -16.31
N VAL A 164 -3.44 -9.75 -16.37
CA VAL A 164 -4.83 -10.22 -16.19
C VAL A 164 -5.22 -11.22 -17.27
N ARG A 165 -4.88 -10.92 -18.53
CA ARG A 165 -5.15 -11.80 -19.66
C ARG A 165 -4.39 -13.11 -19.54
N ASP A 166 -3.10 -13.06 -19.23
CA ASP A 166 -2.26 -14.25 -19.08
C ASP A 166 -2.74 -15.15 -17.93
N ALA A 167 -3.13 -14.55 -16.80
CA ALA A 167 -3.69 -15.30 -15.67
C ALA A 167 -5.04 -15.95 -16.05
N ALA A 168 -5.93 -15.25 -16.75
CA ALA A 168 -7.19 -15.81 -17.21
C ALA A 168 -6.98 -16.98 -18.20
N ASP A 169 -6.05 -16.82 -19.15
CA ASP A 169 -5.69 -17.87 -20.11
C ASP A 169 -5.06 -19.10 -19.42
N ALA A 170 -4.23 -18.87 -18.39
CA ALA A 170 -3.63 -19.95 -17.60
C ALA A 170 -4.67 -20.69 -16.75
N LEU A 171 -5.57 -19.96 -16.08
CA LEU A 171 -6.66 -20.54 -15.29
C LEU A 171 -7.66 -21.31 -16.16
N MET A 172 -8.02 -20.81 -17.35
CA MET A 172 -8.89 -21.54 -18.29
C MET A 172 -8.31 -22.90 -18.70
N LYS A 173 -6.99 -22.99 -18.89
CA LYS A 173 -6.31 -24.27 -19.19
C LYS A 173 -6.32 -25.24 -18.01
N LEU A 174 -6.36 -24.74 -16.77
CA LEU A 174 -6.45 -25.56 -15.56
C LEU A 174 -7.89 -26.01 -15.26
N HIS A 175 -8.88 -25.16 -15.54
CA HIS A 175 -10.30 -25.38 -15.22
C HIS A 175 -11.08 -26.18 -16.26
N THR A 176 -10.41 -26.92 -17.16
CA THR A 176 -11.08 -27.81 -18.12
C THR A 176 -11.82 -29.01 -17.49
N THR A 177 -11.76 -29.17 -16.17
CA THR A 177 -12.45 -30.23 -15.42
C THR A 177 -13.01 -29.69 -14.10
N SER A 178 -14.35 -29.70 -13.98
CA SER A 178 -15.15 -29.42 -12.78
C SER A 178 -15.67 -27.98 -12.61
N ILE A 179 -17.00 -27.86 -12.68
CA ILE A 179 -17.78 -26.73 -12.16
C ILE A 179 -18.38 -27.22 -10.84
N GLY A 180 -17.77 -26.86 -9.71
CA GLY A 180 -18.43 -26.97 -8.41
C GLY A 180 -19.51 -25.90 -8.29
N ALA A 181 -20.65 -26.24 -7.71
CA ALA A 181 -21.66 -25.24 -7.33
C ALA A 181 -21.14 -24.49 -6.10
N ALA A 182 -20.71 -23.24 -6.27
CA ALA A 182 -20.52 -22.33 -5.15
C ALA A 182 -21.90 -21.95 -4.59
N ASP A 183 -22.06 -22.01 -3.27
CA ASP A 183 -23.33 -21.71 -2.58
C ASP A 183 -23.58 -20.18 -2.46
N SER A 184 -22.53 -19.38 -2.66
CA SER A 184 -22.53 -17.90 -2.56
C SER A 184 -22.40 -17.24 -3.93
N ASP A 185 -23.10 -16.10 -4.17
CA ASP A 185 -22.94 -15.32 -5.40
C ASP A 185 -21.56 -14.62 -5.41
N PRO A 186 -20.64 -14.96 -6.35
CA PRO A 186 -19.32 -14.34 -6.41
C PRO A 186 -19.36 -12.82 -6.57
N ARG A 187 -20.43 -12.28 -7.19
CA ARG A 187 -20.57 -10.82 -7.36
C ARG A 187 -20.78 -10.13 -6.02
N GLU A 188 -21.64 -10.68 -5.17
CA GLU A 188 -21.88 -10.14 -3.83
C GLU A 188 -20.61 -10.18 -2.98
N LEU A 189 -19.82 -11.26 -3.08
CA LEU A 189 -18.53 -11.37 -2.39
C LEU A 189 -17.50 -10.34 -2.89
N ILE A 190 -17.43 -10.11 -4.20
CA ILE A 190 -16.55 -9.10 -4.80
C ILE A 190 -16.98 -7.70 -4.37
N GLU A 191 -18.29 -7.40 -4.38
CA GLU A 191 -18.83 -6.13 -3.92
C GLU A 191 -18.55 -5.91 -2.43
N ALA A 192 -18.67 -6.94 -1.59
CA ALA A 192 -18.31 -6.87 -0.18
C ALA A 192 -16.81 -6.59 0.03
N GLU A 193 -15.92 -7.22 -0.75
CA GLU A 193 -14.49 -6.91 -0.70
C GLU A 193 -14.18 -5.49 -1.21
N LEU A 194 -14.83 -5.06 -2.29
CA LEU A 194 -14.70 -3.70 -2.82
C LEU A 194 -15.19 -2.64 -1.84
N ALA A 195 -16.25 -2.92 -1.06
CA ALA A 195 -16.71 -2.01 -0.01
C ALA A 195 -15.62 -1.77 1.05
N GLY A 196 -14.75 -2.74 1.28
CA GLY A 196 -13.56 -2.57 2.12
C GLY A 196 -12.52 -1.61 1.53
N TYR A 197 -12.39 -1.57 0.20
CA TYR A 197 -11.50 -0.63 -0.51
C TYR A 197 -12.14 0.73 -0.80
N ALA A 198 -13.46 0.83 -0.81
CA ALA A 198 -14.19 2.08 -1.05
C ALA A 198 -14.20 3.03 0.16
N ARG A 199 -13.54 2.66 1.27
CA ARG A 199 -13.49 3.49 2.48
C ARG A 199 -12.71 4.79 2.26
N HIS A 200 -11.67 4.80 1.43
CA HIS A 200 -10.84 5.98 1.22
C HIS A 200 -11.18 6.70 -0.10
N ASP A 201 -11.25 8.02 -0.04
CA ASP A 201 -11.35 8.89 -1.21
C ASP A 201 -9.97 9.40 -1.65
N TYR A 202 -9.89 9.91 -2.88
CA TYR A 202 -8.71 10.59 -3.40
C TYR A 202 -8.98 12.10 -3.57
N PRO A 203 -7.96 12.96 -3.42
CA PRO A 203 -8.11 14.39 -3.71
C PRO A 203 -8.61 14.61 -5.14
N GLU A 204 -9.38 15.67 -5.36
CA GLU A 204 -9.84 16.06 -6.71
C GLU A 204 -8.68 16.32 -7.68
N SER A 205 -7.50 16.68 -7.16
CA SER A 205 -6.28 16.92 -7.95
C SER A 205 -5.67 15.64 -8.54
N ILE A 206 -6.14 14.45 -8.15
CA ILE A 206 -5.57 13.19 -8.67
C ILE A 206 -5.73 13.11 -10.20
N PRO A 207 -4.66 12.76 -10.95
CA PRO A 207 -4.79 12.54 -12.38
C PRO A 207 -5.82 11.45 -12.68
N LEU A 208 -6.80 11.73 -13.54
CA LEU A 208 -7.88 10.80 -13.89
C LEU A 208 -7.39 9.42 -14.33
N ARG A 209 -6.23 9.37 -15.03
CA ARG A 209 -5.62 8.10 -15.44
C ARG A 209 -5.08 7.30 -14.24
N ALA A 210 -4.44 7.96 -13.28
CA ALA A 210 -3.95 7.31 -12.07
C ALA A 210 -5.12 6.76 -11.25
N LYS A 211 -6.18 7.55 -11.05
CA LYS A 211 -7.41 7.09 -10.39
C LYS A 211 -7.99 5.84 -11.05
N ARG A 212 -8.17 5.85 -12.38
CA ARG A 212 -8.68 4.68 -13.12
C ARG A 212 -7.81 3.43 -12.98
N ILE A 213 -6.48 3.59 -12.92
CA ILE A 213 -5.57 2.47 -12.70
C ILE A 213 -5.76 1.90 -11.29
N LEU A 214 -5.89 2.74 -10.27
CA LEU A 214 -6.14 2.33 -8.89
C LEU A 214 -7.49 1.59 -8.78
N ASP A 215 -8.57 2.16 -9.32
CA ASP A 215 -9.90 1.55 -9.33
C ASP A 215 -9.87 0.16 -9.99
N THR A 216 -9.16 0.04 -11.11
CA THR A 216 -9.00 -1.25 -11.83
C THR A 216 -8.18 -2.24 -11.01
N ALA A 217 -7.08 -1.79 -10.39
CA ALA A 217 -6.22 -2.61 -9.55
C ALA A 217 -6.97 -3.16 -8.31
N ASP A 218 -7.86 -2.37 -7.72
CA ASP A 218 -8.70 -2.77 -6.59
C ASP A 218 -9.76 -3.78 -7.00
N HIS A 219 -10.42 -3.54 -8.13
CA HIS A 219 -11.40 -4.49 -8.67
C HIS A 219 -10.79 -5.86 -8.99
N VAL A 220 -9.62 -5.87 -9.65
CA VAL A 220 -8.92 -7.14 -9.96
C VAL A 220 -8.43 -7.81 -8.67
N ALA A 221 -7.88 -7.06 -7.72
CA ALA A 221 -7.47 -7.60 -6.43
C ALA A 221 -8.66 -8.23 -5.67
N ALA A 222 -9.83 -7.58 -5.65
CA ALA A 222 -11.05 -8.12 -5.04
C ALA A 222 -11.43 -9.47 -5.66
N ILE A 223 -11.44 -9.56 -6.99
CA ILE A 223 -11.71 -10.82 -7.71
C ILE A 223 -10.74 -11.92 -7.27
N LEU A 224 -9.44 -11.62 -7.22
CA LEU A 224 -8.42 -12.61 -6.85
C LEU A 224 -8.56 -13.05 -5.39
N THR A 225 -8.81 -12.11 -4.47
CA THR A 225 -9.05 -12.41 -3.05
C THR A 225 -10.27 -13.32 -2.90
N VAL A 226 -11.40 -13.01 -3.54
CA VAL A 226 -12.60 -13.86 -3.50
C VAL A 226 -12.32 -15.23 -4.10
N ALA A 227 -11.65 -15.29 -5.25
CA ALA A 227 -11.32 -16.56 -5.91
C ALA A 227 -10.36 -17.45 -5.09
N GLN A 228 -9.51 -16.86 -4.24
CA GLN A 228 -8.63 -17.59 -3.33
C GLN A 228 -9.37 -18.07 -2.08
N ARG A 229 -10.34 -17.30 -1.56
CA ARG A 229 -11.15 -17.67 -0.38
C ARG A 229 -12.19 -18.75 -0.73
N GLU A 230 -12.81 -18.65 -1.91
CA GLU A 230 -13.85 -19.56 -2.39
C GLU A 230 -13.43 -20.20 -3.74
N PRO A 231 -12.44 -21.10 -3.75
CA PRO A 231 -11.99 -21.72 -4.97
C PRO A 231 -13.08 -22.64 -5.54
N ALA A 232 -13.39 -22.50 -6.84
CA ALA A 232 -14.37 -23.34 -7.54
C ALA A 232 -14.06 -24.85 -7.47
N SER A 233 -12.80 -25.21 -7.20
CA SER A 233 -12.35 -26.53 -6.79
C SER A 233 -11.24 -26.37 -5.76
N ALA A 234 -11.43 -26.88 -4.55
CA ALA A 234 -10.37 -26.88 -3.53
C ALA A 234 -9.17 -27.69 -4.05
N PRO A 235 -7.94 -27.13 -4.04
CA PRO A 235 -6.75 -27.89 -4.39
C PRO A 235 -6.65 -29.11 -3.47
N THR A 236 -6.54 -30.32 -4.02
CA THR A 236 -6.57 -31.55 -3.23
C THR A 236 -5.24 -31.88 -2.55
N SER A 237 -4.21 -31.03 -2.72
CA SER A 237 -2.88 -31.20 -2.14
C SER A 237 -2.18 -29.85 -1.90
N ALA A 238 -1.22 -29.84 -0.97
CA ALA A 238 -0.35 -28.67 -0.73
C ALA A 238 0.45 -28.25 -1.98
N SER A 239 0.83 -29.21 -2.83
CA SER A 239 1.51 -28.91 -4.11
C SER A 239 0.60 -28.20 -5.11
N ALA A 240 -0.70 -28.50 -5.12
CA ALA A 240 -1.69 -27.84 -5.97
C ALA A 240 -1.97 -26.41 -5.49
N ILE A 241 -2.01 -26.18 -4.17
CA ILE A 241 -2.09 -24.82 -3.57
C ILE A 241 -0.89 -23.98 -4.03
N GLY A 242 0.34 -24.48 -3.84
CA GLY A 242 1.54 -23.76 -4.25
C GLY A 242 1.64 -23.51 -5.75
N ALA A 243 1.13 -24.42 -6.59
CA ALA A 243 1.07 -24.20 -8.04
C ALA A 243 0.12 -23.06 -8.43
N GLN A 244 -1.05 -22.98 -7.79
CA GLN A 244 -2.01 -21.90 -8.01
C GLN A 244 -1.47 -20.54 -7.52
N GLU A 245 -0.85 -20.50 -6.34
CA GLU A 245 -0.18 -19.29 -5.83
C GLU A 245 0.91 -18.79 -6.77
N ASN A 246 1.76 -19.70 -7.26
CA ASN A 246 2.83 -19.36 -8.21
C ASN A 246 2.28 -18.86 -9.55
N LEU A 247 1.14 -19.39 -10.01
CA LEU A 247 0.48 -18.95 -11.23
C LEU A 247 -0.09 -17.52 -11.11
N LEU A 248 -0.64 -17.17 -9.94
CA LEU A 248 -1.22 -15.84 -9.70
C LEU A 248 -0.18 -14.78 -9.31
N ARG A 249 1.03 -15.19 -8.89
CA ARG A 249 2.10 -14.27 -8.45
C ARG A 249 2.42 -13.15 -9.45
N PRO A 250 2.60 -13.43 -10.77
CA PRO A 250 2.87 -12.36 -11.74
C PRO A 250 1.76 -11.31 -11.84
N LEU A 251 0.50 -11.73 -11.67
CA LEU A 251 -0.63 -10.81 -11.66
C LEU A 251 -0.64 -9.94 -10.41
N TRP A 252 -0.39 -10.51 -9.23
CA TRP A 252 -0.23 -9.74 -8.00
C TRP A 252 0.92 -8.73 -8.08
N ASP A 253 2.04 -9.11 -8.69
CA ASP A 253 3.19 -8.22 -8.94
C ASP A 253 2.81 -7.06 -9.87
N ALA A 254 2.09 -7.32 -10.96
CA ALA A 254 1.65 -6.30 -11.90
C ALA A 254 0.65 -5.32 -11.27
N ILE A 255 -0.31 -5.82 -10.47
CA ILE A 255 -1.27 -4.98 -9.72
C ILE A 255 -0.52 -4.06 -8.75
N ARG A 256 0.45 -4.61 -8.01
CA ARG A 256 1.26 -3.86 -7.05
C ARG A 256 2.12 -2.79 -7.73
N ALA A 257 2.77 -3.12 -8.83
CA ALA A 257 3.52 -2.16 -9.64
C ALA A 257 2.63 -1.03 -10.17
N ALA A 258 1.44 -1.36 -10.68
CA ALA A 258 0.47 -0.37 -11.16
C ALA A 258 0.00 0.58 -10.05
N ARG A 259 -0.24 0.07 -8.84
CA ARG A 259 -0.57 0.90 -7.66
C ARG A 259 0.56 1.86 -7.31
N LEU A 260 1.80 1.38 -7.23
CA LEU A 260 2.96 2.21 -6.91
C LEU A 260 3.10 3.36 -7.92
N VAL A 261 3.06 3.05 -9.22
CA VAL A 261 3.18 4.04 -10.30
C VAL A 261 2.04 5.07 -10.24
N ALA A 262 0.80 4.61 -10.05
CA ALA A 262 -0.36 5.50 -9.96
C ALA A 262 -0.29 6.43 -8.75
N VAL A 263 0.06 5.91 -7.57
CA VAL A 263 0.21 6.71 -6.34
C VAL A 263 1.37 7.70 -6.47
N HIS A 264 2.54 7.28 -6.96
CA HIS A 264 3.69 8.18 -7.13
C HIS A 264 3.42 9.26 -8.18
N ALA A 265 2.68 8.94 -9.25
CA ALA A 265 2.26 9.95 -10.21
C ALA A 265 1.29 10.97 -9.59
N ALA A 266 0.37 10.52 -8.74
CA ALA A 266 -0.58 11.39 -8.05
C ALA A 266 0.11 12.29 -7.01
N ALA A 267 1.09 11.77 -6.26
CA ALA A 267 1.78 12.52 -5.21
C ALA A 267 2.77 13.58 -5.73
N ARG A 268 3.08 13.60 -7.04
CA ARG A 268 3.96 14.57 -7.69
C ARG A 268 3.21 15.77 -8.30
N GLY A 269 1.89 15.70 -8.43
CA GLY A 269 1.03 16.72 -9.04
C GLY A 269 0.44 17.68 -8.03
#